data_AF-A0A7J2INB0-F1
#
_entry.id   AF-A0A7J2INB0-F1
#
_cell.length_a   1.000
_cell.length_b   1.000
_cell.length_c   1.000
_cell.angle_alpha   90.00
_cell.angle_beta   90.00
_cell.angle_gamma   90.00
#
_symmetry.space_group_name_H-M   'P 1'
#
loop_
_entity.id
_entity.type
_entity.pdbx_description
1 polymer ?
#
loop_
_entity_poly.entity_id
_entity_poly.type
_entity_poly.pdbx_seq_one_letter_code
_entity_poly.pdbx_strand_id
1 'polypeptide(L)'
;MKDKKFLLYLGCTIPTKQYAYEISVRAVLPKLGIELVEFEGASCCGFPLKGIDRKAWIYMSARVLALAGQYKLPILVLCNGCDVSLRETRHFLDKYPELKNEISGMLREEGLELNNNVNIVHTIEILHDVIGVEKIKASIVKPLSNL
;
A
#
# COMPACT_ATOMS: atom_id res chain seq x y z
N MET A 1 2.97 8.19 14.23
CA MET A 1 3.32 8.79 12.90
C MET A 1 2.67 10.17 12.79
N LYS A 2 3.35 11.18 12.20
CA LYS A 2 2.80 12.55 12.08
C LYS A 2 1.97 12.78 10.80
N ASP A 3 2.09 11.89 9.82
CA ASP A 3 1.44 12.06 8.53
C ASP A 3 -0.07 11.82 8.61
N LYS A 4 -0.83 12.72 8.01
CA LYS A 4 -2.30 12.62 7.88
C LYS A 4 -2.76 12.47 6.43
N LYS A 5 -1.82 12.39 5.48
CA LYS A 5 -2.11 12.32 4.04
C LYS A 5 -1.42 11.10 3.45
N PHE A 6 -2.19 10.24 2.79
CA PHE A 6 -1.73 8.94 2.31
C PHE A 6 -2.15 8.71 0.87
N LEU A 7 -1.26 8.06 0.11
CA LEU A 7 -1.53 7.59 -1.24
C LEU A 7 -2.29 6.27 -1.16
N LEU A 8 -3.56 6.26 -1.55
CA LEU A 8 -4.45 5.11 -1.42
C LEU A 8 -4.15 4.04 -2.47
N TYR A 9 -3.68 2.88 -2.03
CA TYR A 9 -3.41 1.73 -2.90
C TYR A 9 -4.45 0.63 -2.69
N LEU A 10 -5.33 0.50 -3.68
CA LEU A 10 -6.44 -0.45 -3.67
C LEU A 10 -6.05 -1.87 -4.11
N GLY A 11 -4.91 -2.03 -4.79
CA GLY A 11 -4.54 -3.30 -5.40
C GLY A 11 -5.53 -3.74 -6.48
N CYS A 12 -5.79 -5.05 -6.59
CA CYS A 12 -6.64 -5.61 -7.66
C CYS A 12 -8.00 -6.13 -7.16
N THR A 13 -8.05 -6.86 -6.04
CA THR A 13 -9.26 -7.53 -5.57
C THR A 13 -10.28 -6.57 -4.96
N ILE A 14 -9.82 -5.55 -4.22
CA ILE A 14 -10.72 -4.60 -3.56
C ILE A 14 -11.60 -3.85 -4.57
N PRO A 15 -11.06 -3.20 -5.61
CA PRO A 15 -11.92 -2.44 -6.54
C PRO A 15 -12.82 -3.34 -7.39
N THR A 16 -12.50 -4.64 -7.54
CA THR A 16 -13.21 -5.54 -8.48
C THR A 16 -14.16 -6.54 -7.81
N LYS A 17 -13.88 -6.97 -6.57
CA LYS A 17 -14.61 -8.04 -5.87
C LYS A 17 -15.01 -7.67 -4.45
N GLN A 18 -14.27 -6.77 -3.79
CA GLN A 18 -14.51 -6.37 -2.39
C GLN A 18 -14.70 -4.86 -2.25
N TYR A 19 -15.48 -4.26 -3.16
CA TYR A 19 -15.67 -2.80 -3.26
C TYR A 19 -16.22 -2.17 -1.98
N ALA A 20 -16.97 -2.92 -1.17
CA ALA A 20 -17.46 -2.47 0.13
C ALA A 20 -16.33 -2.04 1.08
N TYR A 21 -15.14 -2.63 0.96
CA TYR A 21 -14.00 -2.24 1.77
C TYR A 21 -13.47 -0.86 1.37
N GLU A 22 -13.33 -0.59 0.07
CA GLU A 22 -12.97 0.74 -0.42
C GLU A 22 -13.99 1.80 0.02
N ILE A 23 -15.30 1.51 -0.15
CA ILE A 23 -16.37 2.41 0.30
C ILE A 23 -16.23 2.73 1.79
N SER A 24 -16.00 1.70 2.62
CA SER A 24 -15.82 1.84 4.06
C SER A 24 -14.61 2.73 4.39
N VAL A 25 -13.46 2.47 3.79
CA VAL A 25 -12.22 3.23 4.01
C VAL A 25 -12.41 4.70 3.63
N ARG A 26 -13.00 4.97 2.46
CA ARG A 26 -13.27 6.33 1.99
C ARG A 26 -14.29 7.07 2.84
N ALA A 27 -15.24 6.35 3.45
CA ALA A 27 -16.23 6.96 4.34
C ALA A 27 -15.71 7.21 5.77
N VAL A 28 -14.79 6.38 6.26
CA VAL A 28 -14.35 6.36 7.66
C VAL A 28 -13.05 7.16 7.87
N LEU A 29 -12.02 6.93 7.07
CA LEU A 29 -10.70 7.52 7.31
C LEU A 29 -10.70 9.06 7.27
N PRO A 30 -11.40 9.74 6.35
CA PRO A 30 -11.53 11.20 6.38
C PRO A 30 -12.18 11.75 7.65
N LYS A 31 -13.19 11.07 8.20
CA LYS A 31 -13.83 11.47 9.47
C LYS A 31 -12.89 11.32 10.66
N LEU A 32 -11.92 10.41 10.56
CA LEU A 32 -10.86 10.23 11.54
C LEU A 32 -9.64 11.12 11.28
N GLY A 33 -9.73 12.06 10.32
CA GLY A 33 -8.72 13.07 10.03
C GLY A 33 -7.57 12.58 9.15
N ILE A 34 -7.82 11.57 8.32
CA ILE A 34 -6.89 11.05 7.32
C ILE A 34 -7.34 11.47 5.92
N GLU A 35 -6.48 12.18 5.21
CA GLU A 35 -6.64 12.54 3.80
C GLU A 35 -6.15 11.41 2.91
N LEU A 36 -6.96 11.04 1.91
CA LEU A 36 -6.66 10.01 0.93
C LEU A 36 -6.40 10.66 -0.42
N VAL A 37 -5.29 10.31 -1.04
CA VAL A 37 -4.88 10.75 -2.38
C VAL A 37 -4.99 9.56 -3.33
N GLU A 38 -5.60 9.78 -4.49
CA GLU A 38 -5.68 8.74 -5.51
C GLU A 38 -4.30 8.36 -6.04
N PHE A 39 -4.11 7.06 -6.26
CA PHE A 39 -2.88 6.54 -6.83
C PHE A 39 -3.08 6.19 -8.31
N GLU A 40 -2.98 7.21 -9.15
CA GLU A 40 -3.08 7.02 -10.61
C GLU A 40 -1.90 6.20 -11.13
N GLY A 41 -2.18 5.27 -12.04
CA GLY A 41 -1.19 4.36 -12.62
C GLY A 41 -0.82 3.14 -11.77
N ALA A 42 -1.42 3.01 -10.58
CA ALA A 42 -1.20 1.85 -9.71
C ALA A 42 -1.60 0.54 -10.40
N SER A 43 -0.68 -0.42 -10.43
CA SER A 43 -0.89 -1.78 -10.95
C SER A 43 -1.04 -2.80 -9.82
N CYS A 44 -1.35 -4.05 -10.16
CA CYS A 44 -1.34 -5.18 -9.21
C CYS A 44 0.04 -5.32 -8.53
N CYS A 45 0.05 -5.72 -7.26
CA CYS A 45 1.28 -5.97 -6.49
C CYS A 45 1.98 -7.29 -6.86
N GLY A 46 1.32 -8.14 -7.64
CA GLY A 46 1.86 -9.43 -8.09
C GLY A 46 1.76 -10.55 -7.06
N PHE A 47 1.09 -10.37 -5.91
CA PHE A 47 0.99 -11.39 -4.85
C PHE A 47 0.66 -12.82 -5.35
N PRO A 48 -0.30 -13.03 -6.29
CA PRO A 48 -0.59 -14.37 -6.82
C PRO A 48 0.60 -15.05 -7.52
N LEU A 49 1.55 -14.26 -8.05
CA LEU A 49 2.73 -14.78 -8.74
C LEU A 49 3.85 -15.19 -7.77
N LYS A 50 3.78 -14.86 -6.48
CA LYS A 50 4.85 -15.12 -5.50
C LYS A 50 5.32 -16.58 -5.50
N GLY A 51 4.40 -17.53 -5.66
CA GLY A 51 4.69 -18.97 -5.71
C GLY A 51 4.90 -19.55 -7.11
N ILE A 52 4.78 -18.74 -8.17
CA ILE A 52 4.83 -19.17 -9.57
C ILE A 52 6.08 -18.59 -10.24
N ASP A 53 6.20 -17.26 -10.23
CA ASP A 53 7.32 -16.52 -10.78
C ASP A 53 7.71 -15.39 -9.81
N ARG A 54 8.77 -15.66 -9.04
CA ARG A 54 9.28 -14.74 -8.04
C ARG A 54 9.81 -13.44 -8.66
N LYS A 55 10.42 -13.51 -9.85
CA LYS A 55 10.97 -12.32 -10.50
C LYS A 55 9.86 -11.40 -10.98
N ALA A 56 8.82 -11.97 -11.60
CA ALA A 56 7.63 -11.23 -12.02
C ALA A 56 6.93 -10.57 -10.81
N TRP A 57 6.77 -11.31 -9.70
CA TRP A 57 6.20 -10.75 -8.46
C TRP A 57 7.01 -9.55 -7.93
N ILE A 58 8.33 -9.70 -7.84
CA ILE A 58 9.24 -8.64 -7.37
C ILE A 58 9.18 -7.44 -8.31
N TYR A 59 9.19 -7.66 -9.62
CA TYR A 59 9.08 -6.59 -10.62
C TYR A 59 7.79 -5.78 -10.46
N MET A 60 6.64 -6.47 -10.39
CA MET A 60 5.34 -5.80 -10.26
C MET A 60 5.24 -4.96 -8.99
N SER A 61 5.75 -5.49 -7.86
CA SER A 61 5.82 -4.73 -6.61
C SER A 61 6.81 -3.57 -6.67
N ALA A 62 7.97 -3.76 -7.30
CA ALA A 62 8.98 -2.71 -7.46
C ALA A 62 8.45 -1.56 -8.33
N ARG A 63 7.66 -1.87 -9.36
CA ARG A 63 6.96 -0.89 -10.20
C ARG A 63 5.97 -0.05 -9.40
N VAL A 64 5.21 -0.66 -8.49
CA VAL A 64 4.32 0.08 -7.57
C VAL A 64 5.13 1.02 -6.67
N LEU A 65 6.26 0.56 -6.12
CA LEU A 65 7.13 1.40 -5.29
C LEU A 65 7.75 2.56 -6.07
N ALA A 66 8.20 2.31 -7.31
CA ALA A 66 8.74 3.34 -8.20
C ALA A 66 7.70 4.45 -8.47
N LEU A 67 6.48 4.07 -8.84
CA LEU A 67 5.38 5.01 -9.08
C LEU A 67 4.99 5.77 -7.80
N ALA A 68 4.87 5.07 -6.67
CA ALA A 68 4.51 5.70 -5.39
C ALA A 68 5.56 6.73 -4.95
N GLY A 69 6.83 6.47 -5.27
CA GLY A 69 7.95 7.37 -5.00
C GLY A 69 7.80 8.76 -5.62
N GLN A 70 7.07 8.89 -6.72
CA GLN A 70 6.84 10.16 -7.41
C GLN A 70 5.92 11.09 -6.61
N TYR A 71 5.01 10.53 -5.81
CA TYR A 71 4.04 11.30 -5.01
C TYR A 71 4.64 11.87 -3.72
N LYS A 72 5.77 11.33 -3.25
CA LYS A 72 6.40 11.71 -1.96
C LYS A 72 5.44 11.60 -0.77
N LEU A 73 4.53 10.63 -0.81
CA LEU A 73 3.55 10.34 0.23
C LEU A 73 3.72 8.90 0.72
N PRO A 74 3.39 8.60 1.99
CA PRO A 74 3.25 7.22 2.43
C PRO A 74 2.12 6.52 1.66
N ILE A 75 2.37 5.28 1.24
CA ILE A 75 1.36 4.44 0.58
C ILE A 75 0.51 3.74 1.64
N LEU A 76 -0.80 3.97 1.58
CA LEU A 76 -1.79 3.26 2.40
C LEU A 76 -2.25 2.01 1.65
N VAL A 77 -1.91 0.85 2.20
CA VAL A 77 -2.34 -0.45 1.70
C VAL A 77 -3.50 -1.00 2.54
N LEU A 78 -4.50 -1.54 1.86
CA LEU A 78 -5.70 -2.11 2.50
C LEU A 78 -5.64 -3.63 2.66
N CYS A 79 -4.78 -4.29 1.88
CA CYS A 79 -4.71 -5.75 1.74
C CYS A 79 -3.36 -6.29 2.23
N ASN A 80 -3.39 -7.32 3.08
CA ASN A 80 -2.19 -8.00 3.57
C ASN A 80 -1.29 -8.52 2.44
N GLY A 81 -1.87 -9.06 1.36
CA GLY A 81 -1.10 -9.55 0.22
C GLY A 81 -0.33 -8.43 -0.49
N CYS A 82 -0.91 -7.23 -0.55
CA CYS A 82 -0.24 -6.04 -1.08
C CYS A 82 0.87 -5.57 -0.14
N ASP A 83 0.58 -5.47 1.17
CA ASP A 83 1.55 -5.09 2.19
C ASP A 83 2.79 -5.99 2.17
N VAL A 84 2.58 -7.31 2.26
CA VAL A 84 3.64 -8.32 2.21
C VAL A 84 4.43 -8.21 0.90
N SER A 85 3.76 -8.06 -0.23
CA SER A 85 4.44 -7.98 -1.53
C SER A 85 5.39 -6.80 -1.62
N LEU A 86 4.93 -5.62 -1.23
CA LEU A 86 5.75 -4.40 -1.29
C LEU A 86 6.90 -4.43 -0.27
N ARG A 87 6.63 -4.85 0.97
CA ARG A 87 7.64 -4.91 2.04
C ARG A 87 8.70 -5.99 1.78
N GLU A 88 8.29 -7.20 1.38
CA GLU A 88 9.25 -8.25 1.05
C GLU A 88 10.05 -7.93 -0.21
N THR A 89 9.42 -7.32 -1.22
CA THR A 89 10.14 -6.85 -2.41
C THR A 89 11.24 -5.88 -2.03
N ARG A 90 10.95 -4.88 -1.18
CA ARG A 90 11.99 -3.99 -0.63
C ARG A 90 13.09 -4.77 0.06
N HIS A 91 12.72 -5.68 0.98
CA HIS A 91 13.68 -6.49 1.70
C HIS A 91 14.61 -7.28 0.75
N PHE A 92 14.07 -7.87 -0.31
CA PHE A 92 14.86 -8.60 -1.29
C PHE A 92 15.78 -7.69 -2.12
N LEU A 93 15.27 -6.55 -2.58
CA LEU A 93 16.08 -5.59 -3.35
C LEU A 93 17.19 -4.98 -2.51
N ASP A 94 16.98 -4.77 -1.21
CA ASP A 94 18.03 -4.27 -0.30
C ASP A 94 19.08 -5.33 0.01
N LYS A 95 18.69 -6.61 0.06
CA LYS A 95 19.58 -7.74 0.38
C LYS A 95 20.39 -8.25 -0.82
N TYR A 96 19.86 -8.14 -2.03
CA TYR A 96 20.44 -8.74 -3.24
C TYR A 96 20.72 -7.69 -4.33
N PRO A 97 21.94 -7.12 -4.37
CA PRO A 97 22.29 -6.04 -5.31
C PRO A 97 22.16 -6.39 -6.79
N GLU A 98 22.49 -7.62 -7.18
CA GLU A 98 22.35 -8.08 -8.57
C GLU A 98 20.89 -8.07 -9.03
N LEU A 99 19.99 -8.62 -8.20
CA LEU A 99 18.55 -8.58 -8.42
C LEU A 99 18.05 -7.13 -8.47
N LYS A 100 18.53 -6.26 -7.57
CA LYS A 100 18.18 -4.84 -7.60
C LYS A 100 18.59 -4.17 -8.91
N ASN A 101 19.79 -4.46 -9.42
CA ASN A 101 20.26 -3.92 -10.68
C ASN A 101 19.44 -4.42 -11.88
N GLU A 102 19.08 -5.71 -11.90
CA GLU A 102 18.21 -6.29 -12.94
C GLU A 102 16.84 -5.60 -12.94
N ILE A 103 16.16 -5.56 -11.79
CA ILE A 103 14.84 -4.95 -11.65
C ILE A 103 14.88 -3.44 -11.96
N SER A 104 15.93 -2.74 -11.53
CA SER A 104 16.13 -1.32 -11.87
C SER A 104 16.42 -1.10 -13.36
N GLY A 105 17.04 -2.07 -14.03
CA GLY A 105 17.18 -2.08 -15.49
C GLY A 105 15.82 -2.13 -16.18
N MET A 106 14.99 -3.11 -15.81
CA MET A 106 13.64 -3.28 -16.36
C MET A 106 12.75 -2.04 -16.11
N LEU A 107 12.81 -1.45 -14.92
CA LEU A 107 12.04 -0.23 -14.61
C LEU A 107 12.47 0.96 -15.47
N ARG A 108 13.77 1.10 -15.78
CA ARG A 108 14.27 2.17 -16.64
C ARG A 108 13.75 2.07 -18.08
N GLU A 109 13.47 0.87 -18.58
CA GLU A 109 12.83 0.68 -19.89
C GLU A 109 11.41 1.28 -19.93
N GLU A 110 10.72 1.34 -18.78
CA GLU A 110 9.44 2.05 -18.62
C GLU A 110 9.60 3.55 -18.26
N GLY A 111 10.83 4.06 -18.18
CA GLY A 111 11.10 5.42 -17.69
C GLY A 111 10.85 5.61 -16.19
N LEU A 112 10.90 4.52 -15.42
CA LEU A 112 10.72 4.53 -13.97
C LEU A 112 12.04 4.33 -13.23
N GLU A 113 12.14 4.96 -12.07
CA GLU A 113 13.27 4.79 -11.15
C GLU A 113 12.82 4.09 -9.88
N LEU A 114 13.56 3.06 -9.46
CA LEU A 114 13.27 2.33 -8.24
C LEU A 114 13.38 3.26 -7.02
N ASN A 115 12.31 3.35 -6.23
CA ASN A 115 12.32 4.07 -4.96
C ASN A 115 12.05 3.12 -3.79
N ASN A 116 13.13 2.71 -3.10
CA ASN A 116 13.03 1.82 -1.93
C ASN A 116 12.62 2.55 -0.64
N ASN A 117 12.52 3.89 -0.64
CA ASN A 117 12.29 4.70 0.56
C ASN A 117 10.81 5.09 0.78
N VAL A 118 9.89 4.59 -0.05
CA VAL A 118 8.45 4.85 0.13
C VAL A 118 7.99 4.29 1.49
N ASN A 119 7.32 5.08 2.32
CA ASN A 119 6.77 4.52 3.55
C ASN A 119 5.51 3.70 3.24
N ILE A 120 5.48 2.41 3.60
CA ILE A 120 4.33 1.52 3.40
C ILE A 120 3.59 1.43 4.72
N VAL A 121 2.27 1.65 4.69
CA VAL A 121 1.44 1.70 5.89
C VAL A 121 0.16 0.92 5.64
N HIS A 122 -0.11 -0.07 6.47
CA HIS A 122 -1.33 -0.85 6.43
C HIS A 122 -2.46 -0.13 7.16
N THR A 123 -3.71 -0.43 6.76
CA THR A 123 -4.90 0.18 7.37
C THR A 123 -4.97 -0.06 8.88
N ILE A 124 -4.50 -1.21 9.36
CA ILE A 124 -4.45 -1.50 10.80
C ILE A 124 -3.44 -0.61 11.53
N GLU A 125 -2.29 -0.30 10.93
CA GLU A 125 -1.28 0.62 11.47
C GLU A 125 -1.85 2.05 11.51
N ILE A 126 -2.63 2.46 10.49
CA ILE A 126 -3.35 3.74 10.54
C ILE A 126 -4.32 3.80 11.73
N LEU A 127 -5.14 2.77 11.90
CA LEU A 127 -6.15 2.74 12.96
C LEU A 127 -5.51 2.72 14.36
N HIS A 128 -4.44 1.95 14.54
CA HIS A 128 -3.80 1.77 15.85
C HIS A 128 -2.74 2.86 16.16
N ASP A 129 -1.80 3.10 15.26
CA ASP A 129 -0.59 3.90 15.53
C ASP A 129 -0.70 5.37 15.10
N VAL A 130 -1.65 5.69 14.22
CA VAL A 130 -1.89 7.07 13.74
C VAL A 130 -3.13 7.68 14.36
N ILE A 131 -4.25 6.98 14.30
CA ILE A 131 -5.54 7.46 14.81
C ILE A 131 -5.65 7.18 16.32
N GLY A 132 -5.33 5.96 16.73
CA GLY A 132 -5.41 5.51 18.11
C GLY A 132 -6.81 5.08 18.53
N VAL A 133 -6.85 4.08 19.42
CA VAL A 133 -8.09 3.45 19.91
C VAL A 133 -9.02 4.45 20.58
N GLU A 134 -8.49 5.39 21.36
CA GLU A 134 -9.31 6.40 22.05
C GLU A 134 -10.08 7.31 21.10
N LYS A 135 -9.46 7.74 20.01
CA LYS A 135 -10.12 8.56 18.99
C LYS A 135 -11.18 7.77 18.23
N ILE A 136 -10.91 6.49 17.95
CA ILE A 136 -11.90 5.58 17.34
C ILE A 136 -13.11 5.46 18.26
N LYS A 137 -12.88 5.19 19.56
CA LYS A 137 -13.93 5.05 20.57
C LYS A 137 -14.79 6.30 20.69
N ALA A 138 -14.16 7.49 20.73
CA ALA A 138 -14.85 8.77 20.77
C ALA A 138 -15.68 9.08 19.51
N SER A 139 -15.37 8.42 18.38
CA SER A 139 -16.05 8.64 17.09
C SER A 139 -17.21 7.65 16.84
N ILE A 140 -17.50 6.74 17.79
CA ILE A 140 -18.56 5.75 17.65
C ILE A 140 -19.94 6.42 17.76
N VAL A 141 -20.72 6.35 16.68
CA VAL A 141 -22.12 6.83 16.66
C VAL A 141 -23.10 5.73 17.04
N LYS A 142 -22.88 4.50 16.57
CA LYS A 142 -23.70 3.33 16.87
C LYS A 142 -22.81 2.22 17.44
N PRO A 143 -22.77 2.03 18.77
CA PRO A 143 -22.02 0.94 19.38
C PRO A 143 -22.51 -0.42 18.88
N LEU A 144 -21.56 -1.32 18.64
CA LEU A 144 -21.82 -2.70 18.20
C LEU A 144 -21.85 -3.67 19.38
N SER A 145 -22.25 -3.22 20.57
CA SER A 145 -22.20 -3.99 21.82
C SER A 145 -23.14 -5.20 21.89
N ASN A 146 -24.08 -5.29 20.94
CA ASN A 146 -25.11 -6.34 20.87
C ASN A 146 -25.01 -7.15 19.56
N LEU A 147 -23.80 -7.29 19.01
CA LEU A 147 -23.50 -8.16 17.87
C LEU A 147 -23.00 -9.52 18.34
#